data_AF-A0A2S8UDG6-F1
#
_entry.id   AF-A0A2S8UDG6-F1
#
_cell.length_a   1.000
_cell.length_b   1.000
_cell.length_c   1.000
_cell.angle_alpha   90.00
_cell.angle_beta   90.00
_cell.angle_gamma   90.00
#
_symmetry.space_group_name_H-M   'P 1'
#
loop_
_entity.id
_entity.type
_entity.pdbx_description
1 polymer ?
#
loop_
_entity_poly.entity_id
_entity_poly.type
_entity_poly.pdbx_seq_one_letter_code
_entity_poly.pdbx_strand_id
1 'polypeptide(L)'
;MARRRGFFAEVQHQAKLSEQRQRAAQRQHDQAVRQATAAQRAAERAQLAAERASEQDRKRLEREAAQAYAAARVAEAEDKTADLHARLAELDGLLAATLAVDDFVDLESLRVVAQHPPFHRPELQYPLPPPAPLAQPPLPVKREPEAAKGLFGRKQKQEQAAAAAEEQYAADYWAWKAISDALPAQRAAVQAQYEEAERKRQAELAAAVERYKQESAEREREAAEQNEALDQLIAGLAYGTVDAVQEYISVVLANSVYPEWLTVSHSADFEPSDAELKLRVIVPGPEIVPGAKHYKYVKASDEIAPAAATQKETKDRYALLVNNIALRSIHEVFEADRRSLIQSISLELGTETISPATGQPIYVPFVAVAASREEFEKLDLSAVVPLATLEHLGAAVSKNPHGLTPITAGGVRRAR
;
A
#
# COMPACT_ATOMS: atom_id res chain seq x y z
N MET A 1 28.87 -1.45 3.16
CA MET A 1 27.82 -0.53 3.65
C MET A 1 27.22 0.15 2.43
N ALA A 2 26.06 -0.31 1.96
CA ALA A 2 25.37 0.33 0.84
C ALA A 2 25.02 1.78 1.23
N ARG A 3 25.36 2.75 0.36
CA ARG A 3 24.83 4.11 0.49
C ARG A 3 23.30 4.01 0.50
N ARG A 4 22.65 4.66 1.46
CA ARG A 4 21.18 4.77 1.48
C ARG A 4 20.73 5.47 0.20
N ARG A 5 19.63 5.00 -0.39
CA ARG A 5 18.96 5.67 -1.49
C ARG A 5 18.66 7.12 -1.08
N GLY A 6 18.75 8.04 -2.04
CA GLY A 6 18.33 9.42 -1.83
C GLY A 6 16.85 9.55 -1.54
N PHE A 7 16.45 10.74 -1.08
CA PHE A 7 15.09 10.98 -0.59
C PHE A 7 14.03 10.70 -1.66
N PHE A 8 14.20 11.25 -2.88
CA PHE A 8 13.22 11.08 -3.95
C PHE A 8 13.20 9.63 -4.45
N ALA A 9 14.36 8.99 -4.50
CA ALA A 9 14.47 7.58 -4.86
C ALA A 9 13.75 6.67 -3.85
N GLU A 10 13.85 6.96 -2.55
CA GLU A 10 13.14 6.20 -1.52
C GLU A 10 11.61 6.39 -1.61
N VAL A 11 11.14 7.62 -1.84
CA VAL A 11 9.70 7.89 -2.04
C VAL A 11 9.15 7.13 -3.24
N GLN A 12 9.85 7.16 -4.38
CA GLN A 12 9.46 6.40 -5.57
C GLN A 12 9.48 4.89 -5.32
N HIS A 13 10.52 4.39 -4.65
CA HIS A 13 10.62 2.98 -4.30
C HIS A 13 9.44 2.50 -3.45
N GLN A 14 9.05 3.27 -2.42
CA GLN A 14 7.91 2.93 -1.56
C GLN A 14 6.58 2.98 -2.33
N ALA A 15 6.40 3.97 -3.21
CA ALA A 15 5.21 4.06 -4.06
C ALA A 15 5.06 2.83 -4.95
N LYS A 16 6.13 2.41 -5.65
CA LYS A 16 6.14 1.21 -6.49
C LYS A 16 5.88 -0.07 -5.70
N LEU A 17 6.50 -0.23 -4.52
CA LEU A 17 6.25 -1.38 -3.65
C LEU A 17 4.78 -1.48 -3.22
N SER A 18 4.14 -0.34 -2.94
CA SER A 18 2.73 -0.31 -2.55
C SER A 18 1.80 -0.77 -3.67
N GLU A 19 2.03 -0.32 -4.90
CA GLU A 19 1.27 -0.70 -6.08
C GLU A 19 1.43 -2.20 -6.38
N GLN A 20 2.65 -2.71 -6.26
CA GLN A 20 2.94 -4.14 -6.44
C GLN A 20 2.19 -5.01 -5.43
N ARG A 21 2.22 -4.65 -4.14
CA ARG A 21 1.50 -5.38 -3.07
C ARG A 21 0.00 -5.43 -3.31
N GLN A 22 -0.60 -4.34 -3.80
CA GLN A 22 -2.02 -4.30 -4.13
C GLN A 22 -2.37 -5.27 -5.26
N ARG A 23 -1.58 -5.28 -6.34
CA ARG A 23 -1.77 -6.20 -7.47
C ARG A 23 -1.60 -7.66 -7.05
N ALA A 24 -0.66 -7.97 -6.15
CA ALA A 24 -0.45 -9.30 -5.62
C ALA A 24 -1.62 -9.79 -4.76
N ALA A 25 -2.12 -8.93 -3.87
CA ALA A 25 -3.27 -9.24 -3.02
C ALA A 25 -4.53 -9.53 -3.85
N GLN A 26 -4.77 -8.76 -4.92
CA GLN A 26 -5.91 -8.99 -5.80
C GLN A 26 -5.83 -10.36 -6.50
N ARG A 27 -4.66 -10.73 -7.02
CA ARG A 27 -4.46 -12.05 -7.66
C ARG A 27 -4.71 -13.20 -6.69
N GLN A 28 -4.19 -13.10 -5.47
CA GLN A 28 -4.40 -14.11 -4.43
C GLN A 28 -5.87 -14.25 -4.05
N HIS A 29 -6.60 -13.13 -3.94
CA HIS A 29 -8.03 -13.14 -3.67
C HIS A 29 -8.82 -13.84 -4.79
N ASP A 30 -8.55 -13.49 -6.05
CA ASP A 30 -9.25 -14.06 -7.20
C ASP A 30 -9.00 -15.57 -7.36
N GLN A 31 -7.80 -16.04 -6.98
CA GLN A 31 -7.46 -17.47 -6.97
C GLN A 31 -8.19 -18.21 -5.84
N ALA A 32 -8.21 -17.64 -4.63
CA ALA A 32 -8.89 -18.22 -3.47
C ALA A 32 -10.41 -18.35 -3.70
N VAL A 33 -11.05 -17.33 -4.30
CA VAL A 33 -12.48 -17.36 -4.62
C VAL A 33 -12.80 -18.46 -5.62
N ARG A 34 -11.98 -18.65 -6.67
CA ARG A 34 -12.16 -19.72 -7.66
C ARG A 34 -12.06 -21.11 -7.02
N GLN A 35 -11.05 -21.34 -6.17
CA GLN A 35 -10.85 -22.61 -5.49
C GLN A 35 -12.00 -22.94 -4.52
N ALA A 36 -12.43 -21.97 -3.71
CA ALA A 36 -13.55 -22.14 -2.78
C ALA A 36 -14.85 -22.48 -3.52
N THR A 37 -15.14 -21.78 -4.62
CA THR A 37 -16.34 -22.00 -5.43
C THR A 37 -16.34 -23.38 -6.10
N ALA A 38 -15.19 -23.82 -6.62
CA ALA A 38 -15.05 -25.14 -7.22
C ALA A 38 -15.22 -26.27 -6.18
N ALA A 39 -14.62 -26.11 -5.00
CA ALA A 39 -14.72 -27.07 -3.90
C ALA A 39 -16.16 -27.19 -3.38
N GLN A 40 -16.87 -26.07 -3.21
CA GLN A 40 -18.26 -26.06 -2.74
C GLN A 40 -19.20 -26.77 -3.72
N ARG A 41 -19.07 -26.51 -5.03
CA ARG A 41 -19.85 -27.20 -6.07
C ARG A 41 -19.55 -28.69 -6.18
N ALA A 42 -18.33 -29.11 -5.85
CA ALA A 42 -17.97 -30.53 -5.82
C ALA A 42 -18.57 -31.23 -4.59
N ALA A 43 -18.51 -30.60 -3.42
CA ALA A 43 -19.07 -31.13 -2.17
C ALA A 43 -20.61 -31.25 -2.20
N GLU A 44 -21.30 -30.24 -2.74
CA GLU A 44 -22.77 -30.24 -2.86
C GLU A 44 -23.28 -31.35 -3.79
N ARG A 45 -22.57 -31.57 -4.91
CA ARG A 45 -22.85 -32.69 -5.82
C ARG A 45 -22.61 -34.05 -5.16
N ALA A 46 -21.57 -34.17 -4.33
CA ALA A 46 -21.28 -35.41 -3.62
C ALA A 46 -22.32 -35.72 -2.52
N GLN A 47 -22.81 -34.71 -1.79
CA GLN A 47 -23.84 -34.87 -0.76
C GLN A 47 -25.19 -35.31 -1.33
N LEU A 48 -25.68 -34.63 -2.38
CA LEU A 48 -26.97 -34.94 -3.02
C LEU A 48 -27.01 -36.35 -3.61
N ALA A 49 -25.86 -36.88 -4.03
CA ALA A 49 -25.77 -38.20 -4.60
C ALA A 49 -25.80 -39.30 -3.51
N ALA A 50 -25.18 -39.06 -2.36
CA ALA A 50 -25.11 -40.02 -1.24
C ALA A 50 -26.47 -40.29 -0.57
N GLU A 51 -27.40 -39.32 -0.56
CA GLU A 51 -28.71 -39.43 0.12
C GLU A 51 -29.71 -40.39 -0.56
N ARG A 52 -29.47 -40.84 -1.80
CA ARG A 52 -30.45 -41.60 -2.61
C ARG A 52 -30.04 -43.03 -2.96
N ALA A 53 -28.97 -43.54 -2.36
CA ALA A 53 -28.23 -44.69 -2.90
C ALA A 53 -28.57 -46.04 -2.24
N SER A 54 -28.87 -47.06 -3.06
CA SER A 54 -28.73 -48.48 -2.68
C SER A 54 -27.25 -48.85 -2.48
N GLU A 55 -26.91 -50.03 -1.93
CA GLU A 55 -25.49 -50.43 -1.76
C GLU A 55 -24.68 -50.45 -3.08
N GLN A 56 -25.32 -50.76 -4.21
CA GLN A 56 -24.68 -50.69 -5.54
C GLN A 56 -24.47 -49.25 -6.00
N ASP A 57 -25.42 -48.36 -5.72
CA ASP A 57 -25.27 -46.93 -5.96
C ASP A 57 -24.17 -46.35 -5.06
N ARG A 58 -24.07 -46.79 -3.80
CA ARG A 58 -23.01 -46.33 -2.88
C ARG A 58 -21.61 -46.67 -3.41
N LYS A 59 -21.40 -47.89 -3.91
CA LYS A 59 -20.13 -48.28 -4.56
C LYS A 59 -19.85 -47.51 -5.85
N ARG A 60 -20.89 -47.16 -6.64
CA ARG A 60 -20.73 -46.33 -7.83
C ARG A 60 -20.33 -44.90 -7.44
N LEU A 61 -21.01 -44.32 -6.47
CA LEU A 61 -20.76 -42.97 -5.95
C LEU A 61 -19.40 -42.85 -5.27
N GLU A 62 -18.96 -43.85 -4.51
CA GLU A 62 -17.61 -43.91 -3.93
C GLU A 62 -16.54 -43.89 -5.03
N ARG A 63 -16.75 -44.61 -6.15
CA ARG A 63 -15.84 -44.59 -7.30
C ARG A 63 -15.86 -43.23 -8.02
N GLU A 64 -17.04 -42.67 -8.25
CA GLU A 64 -17.19 -41.35 -8.88
C GLU A 64 -16.55 -40.26 -8.01
N ALA A 65 -16.73 -40.30 -6.68
CA ALA A 65 -16.10 -39.39 -5.74
C ALA A 65 -14.58 -39.55 -5.73
N ALA A 66 -14.05 -40.79 -5.74
CA ALA A 66 -12.62 -41.04 -5.83
C ALA A 66 -12.02 -40.54 -7.16
N GLN A 67 -12.74 -40.68 -8.28
CA GLN A 67 -12.33 -40.14 -9.58
C GLN A 67 -12.36 -38.60 -9.59
N ALA A 68 -13.42 -37.99 -9.06
CA ALA A 68 -13.56 -36.55 -8.95
C ALA A 68 -12.46 -35.94 -8.07
N TYR A 69 -12.13 -36.60 -6.96
CA TYR A 69 -11.03 -36.22 -6.09
C TYR A 69 -9.67 -36.30 -6.82
N ALA A 70 -9.38 -37.42 -7.51
CA ALA A 70 -8.14 -37.53 -8.29
C ALA A 70 -8.05 -36.45 -9.38
N ALA A 71 -9.16 -36.15 -10.07
CA ALA A 71 -9.22 -35.08 -11.06
C ALA A 71 -8.97 -33.70 -10.43
N ALA A 72 -9.53 -33.42 -9.24
CA ALA A 72 -9.28 -32.18 -8.52
C ALA A 72 -7.80 -32.03 -8.10
N ARG A 73 -7.16 -33.12 -7.66
CA ARG A 73 -5.72 -33.13 -7.31
C ARG A 73 -4.82 -32.93 -8.52
N VAL A 74 -5.21 -33.45 -9.68
CA VAL A 74 -4.53 -33.16 -10.96
C VAL A 74 -4.66 -31.68 -11.32
N ALA A 75 -5.87 -31.12 -11.23
CA ALA A 75 -6.10 -29.70 -11.51
C ALA A 75 -5.28 -28.78 -10.57
N GLU A 76 -5.19 -29.11 -9.27
CA GLU A 76 -4.32 -28.37 -8.34
C GLU A 76 -2.83 -28.45 -8.72
N ALA A 77 -2.36 -29.61 -9.23
CA ALA A 77 -0.99 -29.75 -9.70
C ALA A 77 -0.74 -28.94 -10.99
N GLU A 78 -1.74 -28.84 -11.87
CA GLU A 78 -1.70 -28.00 -13.07
C GLU A 78 -1.67 -26.51 -12.69
N ASP A 79 -2.49 -26.06 -11.74
CA ASP A 79 -2.47 -24.69 -11.22
C ASP A 79 -1.09 -24.32 -10.64
N LYS A 80 -0.51 -25.18 -9.80
CA LYS A 80 0.86 -24.95 -9.26
C LYS A 80 1.92 -24.92 -10.35
N THR A 81 1.72 -25.69 -11.41
CA THR A 81 2.63 -25.68 -12.57
C THR A 81 2.48 -24.39 -13.36
N ALA A 82 1.26 -23.89 -13.55
CA ALA A 82 1.00 -22.61 -14.21
C ALA A 82 1.62 -21.44 -13.43
N ASP A 83 1.45 -21.39 -12.11
CA ASP A 83 2.07 -20.36 -11.25
C ASP A 83 3.60 -20.39 -11.34
N LEU A 84 4.20 -21.58 -11.33
CA LEU A 84 5.63 -21.78 -11.54
C LEU A 84 6.06 -21.27 -12.91
N HIS A 85 5.36 -21.63 -13.98
CA HIS A 85 5.70 -21.21 -15.35
C HIS A 85 5.55 -19.70 -15.54
N ALA A 86 4.55 -19.07 -14.92
CA ALA A 86 4.42 -17.61 -14.92
C ALA A 86 5.65 -16.95 -14.28
N ARG A 87 6.10 -17.45 -13.12
CA ARG A 87 7.32 -16.95 -12.46
C ARG A 87 8.57 -17.14 -13.31
N LEU A 88 8.70 -18.26 -14.01
CA LEU A 88 9.84 -18.50 -14.91
C LEU A 88 9.79 -17.59 -16.14
N ALA A 89 8.60 -17.32 -16.69
CA ALA A 89 8.42 -16.39 -17.80
C ALA A 89 8.77 -14.94 -17.41
N GLU A 90 8.46 -14.52 -16.18
CA GLU A 90 8.89 -13.22 -15.64
C GLU A 90 10.42 -13.08 -15.61
N LEU A 91 11.16 -14.13 -15.22
CA LEU A 91 12.63 -14.15 -15.26
C LEU A 91 13.18 -14.01 -16.66
N ASP A 92 12.65 -14.83 -17.58
CA ASP A 92 13.15 -14.93 -18.94
C ASP A 92 12.85 -13.62 -19.72
N GLY A 93 11.75 -12.93 -19.37
CA GLY A 93 11.28 -11.69 -20.00
C GLY A 93 11.79 -10.38 -19.40
N LEU A 94 12.68 -10.39 -18.40
CA LEU A 94 13.08 -9.16 -17.67
C LEU A 94 13.63 -8.05 -18.56
N LEU A 95 14.50 -8.40 -19.53
CA LEU A 95 15.07 -7.42 -20.45
C LEU A 95 14.00 -6.91 -21.43
N ALA A 96 13.21 -7.80 -22.02
CA ALA A 96 12.14 -7.41 -22.93
C ALA A 96 11.09 -6.51 -22.26
N ALA A 97 10.81 -6.72 -20.98
CA ALA A 97 9.87 -5.92 -20.22
C ALA A 97 10.33 -4.46 -20.03
N THR A 98 11.64 -4.22 -19.86
CA THR A 98 12.17 -2.85 -19.72
C THR A 98 12.07 -2.08 -21.03
N LEU A 99 12.33 -2.74 -22.17
CA LEU A 99 12.28 -2.13 -23.50
C LEU A 99 10.88 -1.64 -23.92
N ALA A 100 9.84 -2.04 -23.19
CA ALA A 100 8.46 -1.60 -23.41
C ALA A 100 8.08 -0.36 -22.58
N VAL A 101 8.98 0.11 -21.72
CA VAL A 101 8.80 1.24 -20.82
C VAL A 101 9.84 2.30 -21.18
N ASP A 102 9.46 3.57 -21.09
CA ASP A 102 10.40 4.68 -21.17
C ASP A 102 10.90 4.96 -19.76
N ASP A 103 12.17 4.65 -19.50
CA ASP A 103 12.79 4.74 -18.16
C ASP A 103 13.12 6.19 -17.76
N PHE A 104 12.86 7.15 -18.63
CA PHE A 104 12.93 8.57 -18.31
C PHE A 104 11.95 8.95 -17.20
N VAL A 105 12.48 9.62 -16.17
CA VAL A 105 11.66 10.18 -15.10
C VAL A 105 11.53 11.68 -15.30
N ASP A 106 10.31 12.13 -15.59
CA ASP A 106 10.00 13.56 -15.54
C ASP A 106 9.97 14.03 -14.07
N LEU A 107 11.04 14.69 -13.64
CA LEU A 107 11.15 15.21 -12.28
C LEU A 107 10.03 16.19 -11.92
N GLU A 108 9.47 16.93 -12.90
CA GLU A 108 8.35 17.84 -12.65
C GLU A 108 7.09 17.09 -12.18
N SER A 109 6.93 15.82 -12.59
CA SER A 109 5.83 14.97 -12.13
C SER A 109 5.91 14.61 -10.63
N LEU A 110 7.05 14.85 -10.00
CA LEU A 110 7.29 14.59 -8.57
C LEU A 110 6.87 15.75 -7.67
N ARG A 111 6.40 16.87 -8.23
CA ARG A 111 5.94 18.02 -7.43
C ARG A 111 4.78 17.63 -6.53
N VAL A 112 4.88 18.04 -5.27
CA VAL A 112 3.86 17.79 -4.25
C VAL A 112 2.98 19.02 -4.10
N VAL A 113 1.67 18.81 -4.07
CA VAL A 113 0.69 19.83 -3.71
C VAL A 113 0.13 19.48 -2.34
N ALA A 114 0.23 20.40 -1.39
CA ALA A 114 -0.34 20.22 -0.06
C ALA A 114 -1.86 19.99 -0.16
N GLN A 115 -2.31 18.86 0.38
CA GLN A 115 -3.74 18.56 0.45
C GLN A 115 -4.27 18.88 1.84
N HIS A 116 -5.35 19.65 1.89
CA HIS A 116 -5.99 20.04 3.14
C HIS A 116 -7.30 19.28 3.30
N PRO A 117 -7.39 18.31 4.24
CA PRO A 117 -8.64 17.63 4.51
C PRO A 117 -9.68 18.60 5.10
N PRO A 118 -10.98 18.32 4.99
CA PRO A 118 -12.00 19.15 5.61
C PRO A 118 -11.83 19.29 7.13
N PHE A 119 -12.28 20.42 7.69
CA PHE A 119 -12.25 20.68 9.13
C PHE A 119 -12.94 19.57 9.95
N HIS A 120 -12.24 19.01 10.93
CA HIS A 120 -12.65 17.79 11.64
C HIS A 120 -13.79 17.97 12.67
N ARG A 121 -14.18 19.20 13.02
CA ARG A 121 -15.19 19.49 14.06
C ARG A 121 -16.34 20.36 13.53
N PRO A 122 -17.06 19.96 12.46
CA PRO A 122 -18.09 20.79 11.83
C PRO A 122 -19.22 21.18 12.80
N GLU A 123 -19.52 20.36 13.80
CA GLU A 123 -20.54 20.62 14.82
C GLU A 123 -20.22 21.84 15.69
N LEU A 124 -18.94 22.20 15.83
CA LEU A 124 -18.54 23.40 16.54
C LEU A 124 -18.77 24.66 15.71
N GLN A 125 -19.03 24.60 14.40
CA GLN A 125 -19.17 25.81 13.57
C GLN A 125 -20.48 26.56 13.80
N TYR A 126 -21.49 25.86 14.33
CA TYR A 126 -22.83 26.41 14.53
C TYR A 126 -23.08 26.71 16.01
N PRO A 127 -23.78 27.81 16.34
CA PRO A 127 -24.22 28.07 17.71
C PRO A 127 -25.10 26.94 18.25
N LEU A 128 -25.08 26.74 19.56
CA LEU A 128 -26.03 25.83 20.20
C LEU A 128 -27.47 26.36 20.02
N PRO A 129 -28.47 25.48 19.93
CA PRO A 129 -29.86 25.91 19.86
C PRO A 129 -30.26 26.64 21.15
N PRO A 130 -30.96 27.80 21.07
CA PRO A 130 -31.36 28.55 22.26
C PRO A 130 -32.35 27.75 23.12
N PRO A 131 -32.34 27.92 24.44
CA PRO A 131 -33.26 27.22 25.34
C PRO A 131 -34.70 27.66 25.10
N ALA A 132 -35.64 26.72 25.23
CA ALA A 132 -37.07 27.03 25.16
C ALA A 132 -37.48 27.96 26.31
N PRO A 133 -38.27 29.03 26.05
CA PRO A 133 -38.75 29.92 27.11
C PRO A 133 -39.61 29.17 28.14
N LEU A 134 -39.27 29.28 29.42
CA LEU A 134 -40.13 28.77 30.50
C LEU A 134 -41.42 29.61 30.54
N ALA A 135 -42.57 29.00 30.25
CA ALA A 135 -43.86 29.69 30.19
C ALA A 135 -44.34 30.14 31.58
N GLN A 136 -45.02 31.29 31.63
CA GLN A 136 -45.68 31.73 32.86
C GLN A 136 -46.94 30.87 33.09
N PRO A 137 -47.15 30.31 34.28
CA PRO A 137 -48.39 29.59 34.56
C PRO A 137 -49.58 30.56 34.50
N PRO A 138 -50.74 30.11 33.99
CA PRO A 138 -51.93 30.94 33.95
C PRO A 138 -52.38 31.31 35.37
N LEU A 139 -52.95 32.51 35.52
CA LEU A 139 -53.53 32.96 36.79
C LEU A 139 -54.66 31.99 37.20
N PRO A 140 -54.68 31.48 38.46
CA PRO A 140 -55.75 30.64 38.95
C PRO A 140 -57.10 31.33 38.83
N VAL A 141 -58.13 30.57 38.46
CA VAL A 141 -59.51 31.06 38.38
C VAL A 141 -60.28 30.51 39.57
N LYS A 142 -60.91 31.41 40.34
CA LYS A 142 -61.75 31.03 41.46
C LYS A 142 -62.94 30.20 40.98
N ARG A 143 -63.11 29.00 41.54
CA ARG A 143 -64.24 28.11 41.23
C ARG A 143 -65.46 28.50 42.06
N GLU A 144 -66.64 28.43 41.45
CA GLU A 144 -67.89 28.62 42.18
C GLU A 144 -68.11 27.43 43.15
N PRO A 145 -68.57 27.69 44.39
CA PRO A 145 -68.84 26.63 45.35
C PRO A 145 -69.99 25.74 44.87
N GLU A 146 -69.82 24.42 44.97
CA GLU A 146 -70.88 23.48 44.59
C GLU A 146 -72.15 23.73 45.43
N ALA A 147 -73.30 23.79 44.75
CA ALA A 147 -74.56 24.06 45.41
C ALA A 147 -74.92 22.96 46.42
N ALA A 148 -75.07 23.32 47.70
CA ALA A 148 -75.41 22.38 48.76
C ALA A 148 -76.77 21.68 48.49
N LYS A 149 -76.74 20.34 48.43
CA LYS A 149 -77.92 19.47 48.27
C LYS A 149 -78.47 19.05 49.66
N GLY A 150 -79.79 19.16 49.85
CA GLY A 150 -80.51 18.80 51.09
C GLY A 150 -81.08 20.00 51.89
N LEU A 151 -82.16 19.80 52.66
CA LEU A 151 -82.89 20.88 53.36
C LEU A 151 -82.33 21.26 54.75
N PHE A 152 -81.58 20.41 55.43
CA PHE A 152 -81.03 20.69 56.77
C PHE A 152 -79.59 21.20 56.70
N GLY A 153 -79.31 22.34 57.35
CA GLY A 153 -77.97 22.94 57.40
C GLY A 153 -77.50 23.58 56.09
N ARG A 154 -78.39 23.84 55.12
CA ARG A 154 -78.05 24.33 53.76
C ARG A 154 -77.24 25.65 53.77
N LYS A 155 -77.62 26.61 54.63
CA LYS A 155 -76.90 27.88 54.78
C LYS A 155 -75.46 27.65 55.29
N GLN A 156 -75.32 26.83 56.33
CA GLN A 156 -74.02 26.46 56.90
C GLN A 156 -73.16 25.65 55.91
N LYS A 157 -73.76 24.74 55.13
CA LYS A 157 -73.06 23.98 54.07
C LYS A 157 -72.65 24.85 52.88
N GLN A 158 -73.46 25.85 52.52
CA GLN A 158 -73.10 26.84 51.48
C GLN A 158 -71.99 27.76 51.96
N GLU A 159 -72.04 28.22 53.21
CA GLU A 159 -70.96 29.00 53.84
C GLU A 159 -69.67 28.19 53.92
N GLN A 160 -69.74 26.90 54.28
CA GLN A 160 -68.60 25.98 54.27
C GLN A 160 -68.05 25.74 52.85
N ALA A 161 -68.91 25.53 51.85
CA ALA A 161 -68.48 25.35 50.46
C ALA A 161 -67.86 26.63 49.88
N ALA A 162 -68.41 27.80 50.22
CA ALA A 162 -67.85 29.10 49.85
C ALA A 162 -66.50 29.35 50.55
N ALA A 163 -66.39 29.02 51.84
CA ALA A 163 -65.13 29.09 52.59
C ALA A 163 -64.07 28.15 52.01
N ALA A 164 -64.44 26.91 51.65
CA ALA A 164 -63.54 25.96 51.00
C ALA A 164 -63.11 26.41 49.60
N ALA A 165 -64.00 27.04 48.82
CA ALA A 165 -63.66 27.62 47.52
C ALA A 165 -62.72 28.83 47.66
N GLU A 166 -62.88 29.64 48.70
CA GLU A 166 -61.97 30.73 49.05
C GLU A 166 -60.60 30.20 49.48
N GLU A 167 -60.58 29.18 50.34
CA GLU A 167 -59.36 28.55 50.84
C GLU A 167 -58.58 27.88 49.70
N GLN A 168 -59.27 27.16 48.81
CA GLN A 168 -58.65 26.56 47.63
C GLN A 168 -58.11 27.62 46.68
N TYR A 169 -58.86 28.68 46.39
CA TYR A 169 -58.39 29.77 45.54
C TYR A 169 -57.19 30.50 46.16
N ALA A 170 -57.20 30.73 47.48
CA ALA A 170 -56.06 31.31 48.18
C ALA A 170 -54.83 30.41 48.09
N ALA A 171 -55.00 29.09 48.28
CA ALA A 171 -53.92 28.11 48.12
C ALA A 171 -53.37 28.09 46.68
N ASP A 172 -54.24 28.04 45.68
CA ASP A 172 -53.87 28.06 44.26
C ASP A 172 -53.17 29.38 43.89
N TYR A 173 -53.67 30.52 44.38
CA TYR A 173 -53.08 31.84 44.18
C TYR A 173 -51.68 31.93 44.78
N TRP A 174 -51.48 31.47 46.03
CA TRP A 174 -50.17 31.48 46.67
C TRP A 174 -49.20 30.50 46.00
N ALA A 175 -49.67 29.35 45.54
CA ALA A 175 -48.86 28.41 44.76
C ALA A 175 -48.45 29.02 43.40
N TRP A 176 -49.40 29.62 42.67
CA TRP A 176 -49.11 30.33 41.42
C TRP A 176 -48.14 31.49 41.63
N LYS A 177 -48.32 32.26 42.71
CA LYS A 177 -47.46 33.40 43.04
C LYS A 177 -46.04 32.94 43.36
N ALA A 178 -45.88 31.87 44.14
CA ALA A 178 -44.57 31.29 44.43
C ALA A 178 -43.85 30.82 43.14
N ILE A 179 -44.55 30.15 42.22
CA ILE A 179 -43.99 29.73 40.93
C ILE A 179 -43.63 30.95 40.07
N SER A 180 -44.53 31.93 39.98
CA SER A 180 -44.34 33.14 39.17
C SER A 180 -43.19 34.01 39.69
N ASP A 181 -43.05 34.14 41.00
CA ASP A 181 -41.97 34.90 41.64
C ASP A 181 -40.61 34.20 41.47
N ALA A 182 -40.57 32.87 41.39
CA ALA A 182 -39.35 32.08 41.15
C ALA A 182 -38.93 32.03 39.66
N LEU A 183 -39.87 32.25 38.73
CA LEU A 183 -39.67 32.07 37.30
C LEU A 183 -38.54 32.95 36.70
N PRO A 184 -38.36 34.24 37.07
CA PRO A 184 -37.24 35.05 36.59
C PRO A 184 -35.88 34.44 36.95
N ALA A 185 -35.73 33.93 38.17
CA ALA A 185 -34.48 33.30 38.61
C ALA A 185 -34.20 32.00 37.85
N GLN A 186 -35.24 31.18 37.60
CA GLN A 186 -35.11 29.97 36.78
C GLN A 186 -34.72 30.28 35.33
N ARG A 187 -35.36 31.28 34.72
CA ARG A 187 -35.02 31.74 33.36
C ARG A 187 -33.58 32.26 33.29
N ALA A 188 -33.16 33.04 34.27
CA ALA A 188 -31.77 33.54 34.36
C ALA A 188 -30.77 32.39 34.50
N ALA A 189 -31.09 31.36 35.29
CA ALA A 189 -30.22 30.17 35.44
C ALA A 189 -30.09 29.38 34.14
N VAL A 190 -31.20 29.13 33.43
CA VAL A 190 -31.19 28.44 32.12
C VAL A 190 -30.40 29.24 31.08
N GLN A 191 -30.59 30.56 31.06
CA GLN A 191 -29.85 31.46 30.17
C GLN A 191 -28.35 31.46 30.47
N ALA A 192 -27.97 31.52 31.75
CA ALA A 192 -26.57 31.48 32.16
C ALA A 192 -25.89 30.16 31.78
N GLN A 193 -26.58 29.02 31.91
CA GLN A 193 -26.09 27.71 31.46
C GLN A 193 -25.87 27.67 29.95
N TYR A 194 -26.81 28.21 29.18
CA TYR A 194 -26.67 28.31 27.72
C TYR A 194 -25.48 29.20 27.33
N GLU A 195 -25.33 30.37 27.95
CA GLU A 195 -24.20 31.26 27.71
C GLU A 195 -22.86 30.62 28.08
N GLU A 196 -22.79 29.89 29.18
CA GLU A 196 -21.58 29.16 29.56
C GLU A 196 -21.23 28.07 28.54
N ALA A 197 -22.22 27.29 28.10
CA ALA A 197 -22.04 26.26 27.07
C ALA A 197 -21.60 26.87 25.73
N GLU A 198 -22.17 28.01 25.35
CA GLU A 198 -21.83 28.71 24.12
C GLU A 198 -20.41 29.32 24.20
N ARG A 199 -20.00 29.89 25.33
CA ARG A 199 -18.60 30.30 25.56
C ARG A 199 -17.64 29.13 25.44
N LYS A 200 -17.99 27.97 26.02
CA LYS A 200 -17.17 26.76 25.94
C LYS A 200 -17.04 26.28 24.49
N ARG A 201 -18.15 26.22 23.74
CA ARG A 201 -18.15 25.90 22.30
C ARG A 201 -17.25 26.87 21.51
N GLN A 202 -17.35 28.17 21.77
CA GLN A 202 -16.52 29.18 21.10
C GLN A 202 -15.03 29.00 21.39
N ALA A 203 -14.67 28.72 22.66
CA ALA A 203 -13.29 28.43 23.03
C ALA A 203 -12.77 27.15 22.36
N GLU A 204 -13.57 26.09 22.33
CA GLU A 204 -13.24 24.84 21.62
C GLU A 204 -13.12 25.05 20.11
N LEU A 205 -14.02 25.82 19.50
CA LEU A 205 -13.97 26.17 18.08
C LEU A 205 -12.68 26.93 17.77
N ALA A 206 -12.35 27.96 18.56
CA ALA A 206 -11.14 28.75 18.37
C ALA A 206 -9.88 27.88 18.45
N ALA A 207 -9.79 26.99 19.45
CA ALA A 207 -8.69 26.06 19.58
C ALA A 207 -8.60 25.06 18.42
N ALA A 208 -9.74 24.53 17.97
CA ALA A 208 -9.79 23.60 16.84
C ALA A 208 -9.42 24.26 15.52
N VAL A 209 -9.89 25.49 15.26
CA VAL A 209 -9.52 26.28 14.08
C VAL A 209 -8.03 26.60 14.08
N GLU A 210 -7.48 27.00 15.22
CA GLU A 210 -6.05 27.29 15.33
C GLU A 210 -5.20 26.04 15.06
N ARG A 211 -5.57 24.90 15.63
CA ARG A 211 -4.92 23.62 15.34
C ARG A 211 -4.98 23.27 13.85
N TYR A 212 -6.16 23.39 13.24
CA TYR A 212 -6.33 23.11 11.81
C TYR A 212 -5.46 24.01 10.93
N LYS A 213 -5.34 25.30 11.28
CA LYS A 213 -4.45 26.23 10.59
C LYS A 213 -2.98 25.82 10.72
N GLN A 214 -2.55 25.43 11.92
CA GLN A 214 -1.17 24.97 12.17
C GLN A 214 -0.86 23.71 11.37
N GLU A 215 -1.74 22.72 11.38
CA GLU A 215 -1.58 21.50 10.59
C GLU A 215 -1.58 21.78 9.08
N SER A 216 -2.43 22.71 8.61
CA SER A 216 -2.45 23.10 7.20
C SER A 216 -1.16 23.83 6.81
N ALA A 217 -0.67 24.74 7.65
CA ALA A 217 0.59 25.44 7.43
C ALA A 217 1.80 24.47 7.47
N GLU A 218 1.77 23.46 8.33
CA GLU A 218 2.79 22.40 8.36
C GLU A 218 2.80 21.63 7.04
N ARG A 219 1.64 21.19 6.53
CA ARG A 219 1.53 20.49 5.23
C ARG A 219 2.03 21.36 4.06
N GLU A 220 1.70 22.66 4.06
CA GLU A 220 2.22 23.60 3.07
C GLU A 220 3.74 23.74 3.17
N ARG A 221 4.29 23.82 4.39
CA ARG A 221 5.73 23.92 4.60
C ARG A 221 6.46 22.66 4.13
N GLU A 222 5.96 21.48 4.49
CA GLU A 222 6.51 20.20 4.04
C GLU A 222 6.49 20.07 2.51
N ALA A 223 5.37 20.45 1.86
CA ALA A 223 5.28 20.44 0.40
C ALA A 223 6.24 21.44 -0.24
N ALA A 224 6.39 22.65 0.34
CA ALA A 224 7.32 23.66 -0.14
C ALA A 224 8.78 23.21 0.01
N GLU A 225 9.17 22.64 1.15
CA GLU A 225 10.53 22.11 1.40
C GLU A 225 10.87 20.98 0.42
N GLN A 226 9.93 20.06 0.15
CA GLN A 226 10.12 18.99 -0.84
C GLN A 226 10.24 19.54 -2.26
N ASN A 227 9.40 20.50 -2.64
CA ASN A 227 9.46 21.11 -3.96
C ASN A 227 10.72 21.95 -4.16
N GLU A 228 11.22 22.62 -3.11
CA GLU A 228 12.50 23.34 -3.18
C GLU A 228 13.67 22.37 -3.36
N ALA A 229 13.69 21.23 -2.65
CA ALA A 229 14.69 20.19 -2.87
C ALA A 229 14.62 19.61 -4.29
N LEU A 230 13.41 19.48 -4.85
CA LEU A 230 13.20 19.03 -6.23
C LEU A 230 13.70 20.08 -7.24
N ASP A 231 13.45 21.36 -7.00
CA ASP A 231 13.96 22.46 -7.84
C ASP A 231 15.49 22.48 -7.85
N GLN A 232 16.12 22.26 -6.69
CA GLN A 232 17.57 22.13 -6.58
C GLN A 232 18.10 20.93 -7.38
N LEU A 233 17.41 19.79 -7.32
CA LEU A 233 17.76 18.60 -8.11
C LEU A 233 17.64 18.88 -9.61
N ILE A 234 16.53 19.49 -10.06
CA ILE A 234 16.29 19.82 -11.47
C ILE A 234 17.35 20.80 -11.99
N ALA A 235 17.66 21.85 -11.21
CA ALA A 235 18.70 22.82 -11.56
C ALA A 235 20.09 22.17 -11.58
N GLY A 236 20.42 21.36 -10.57
CA GLY A 236 21.69 20.63 -10.50
C GLY A 236 21.87 19.69 -11.69
N LEU A 237 20.83 18.96 -12.07
CA LEU A 237 20.84 18.08 -13.25
C LEU A 237 21.02 18.89 -14.54
N ALA A 238 20.44 20.08 -14.63
CA ALA A 238 20.63 20.95 -15.78
C ALA A 238 22.08 21.44 -15.94
N TYR A 239 22.80 21.61 -14.83
CA TYR A 239 24.23 21.94 -14.82
C TYR A 239 25.15 20.71 -14.78
N GLY A 240 24.60 19.49 -14.71
CA GLY A 240 25.38 18.25 -14.62
C GLY A 240 26.17 18.11 -13.31
N THR A 241 25.66 18.63 -12.20
CA THR A 241 26.33 18.48 -10.90
C THR A 241 26.33 17.04 -10.44
N VAL A 242 27.43 16.61 -9.81
CA VAL A 242 27.66 15.21 -9.42
C VAL A 242 26.51 14.66 -8.57
N ASP A 243 26.14 15.37 -7.51
CA ASP A 243 25.08 14.94 -6.60
C ASP A 243 23.72 14.82 -7.31
N ALA A 244 23.41 15.73 -8.24
CA ALA A 244 22.14 15.72 -8.96
C ALA A 244 22.06 14.59 -9.99
N VAL A 245 23.15 14.30 -10.70
CA VAL A 245 23.23 13.15 -11.62
C VAL A 245 23.05 11.84 -10.84
N GLN A 246 23.74 11.69 -9.71
CA GLN A 246 23.62 10.50 -8.87
C GLN A 246 22.22 10.32 -8.28
N GLU A 247 21.60 11.40 -7.80
CA GLU A 247 20.23 11.35 -7.27
C GLU A 247 19.22 11.02 -8.38
N TYR A 248 19.33 11.65 -9.55
CA TYR A 248 18.46 11.36 -10.69
C TYR A 248 18.55 9.89 -11.10
N ILE A 249 19.76 9.34 -11.25
CA ILE A 249 19.93 7.92 -11.56
C ILE A 249 19.39 7.01 -10.44
N SER A 250 19.50 7.43 -9.18
CA SER A 250 18.89 6.70 -8.08
C SER A 250 17.36 6.68 -8.18
N VAL A 251 16.73 7.79 -8.61
CA VAL A 251 15.28 7.87 -8.87
C VAL A 251 14.87 6.96 -10.04
N VAL A 252 15.62 7.01 -11.15
CA VAL A 252 15.41 6.13 -12.33
C VAL A 252 15.43 4.66 -11.92
N LEU A 253 16.51 4.23 -11.27
CA LEU A 253 16.71 2.83 -10.87
C LEU A 253 15.79 2.38 -9.73
N ALA A 254 15.19 3.31 -8.98
CA ALA A 254 14.15 3.01 -8.00
C ALA A 254 12.77 2.80 -8.65
N ASN A 255 12.56 3.39 -9.83
CA ASN A 255 11.36 3.21 -10.65
C ASN A 255 11.39 1.95 -11.52
N SER A 256 12.56 1.34 -11.71
CA SER A 256 12.74 0.06 -12.40
C SER A 256 11.84 -1.04 -11.82
N VAL A 257 10.93 -1.54 -12.65
CA VAL A 257 9.95 -2.55 -12.22
C VAL A 257 10.56 -3.96 -12.30
N TYR A 258 10.83 -4.56 -11.15
CA TYR A 258 11.16 -5.97 -11.03
C TYR A 258 9.97 -6.79 -10.48
N PRO A 259 9.90 -8.11 -10.76
CA PRO A 259 8.97 -9.00 -10.09
C PRO A 259 9.07 -8.89 -8.56
N GLU A 260 7.95 -8.95 -7.85
CA GLU A 260 7.87 -8.71 -6.40
C GLU A 260 8.83 -9.58 -5.57
N TRP A 261 9.09 -10.79 -6.04
CA TRP A 261 9.94 -11.76 -5.37
C TRP A 261 11.44 -11.58 -5.68
N LEU A 262 11.80 -10.67 -6.59
CA LEU A 262 13.16 -10.40 -7.05
C LEU A 262 13.62 -9.01 -6.57
N THR A 263 14.40 -8.99 -5.49
CA THR A 263 14.93 -7.74 -4.93
C THR A 263 16.27 -7.38 -5.57
N VAL A 264 16.28 -6.32 -6.40
CA VAL A 264 17.51 -5.75 -6.97
C VAL A 264 17.81 -4.42 -6.29
N SER A 265 19.07 -4.18 -5.93
CA SER A 265 19.51 -2.90 -5.39
C SER A 265 20.67 -2.32 -6.22
N HIS A 266 20.68 -1.00 -6.32
CA HIS A 266 21.65 -0.26 -7.12
C HIS A 266 22.35 0.77 -6.25
N SER A 267 23.62 1.03 -6.55
CA SER A 267 24.33 2.23 -6.08
C SER A 267 25.18 2.78 -7.22
N ALA A 268 25.13 4.10 -7.42
CA ALA A 268 25.79 4.76 -8.52
C ALA A 268 26.71 5.89 -8.02
N ASP A 269 27.89 5.98 -8.60
CA ASP A 269 28.88 7.04 -8.35
C ASP A 269 29.29 7.67 -9.69
N PHE A 270 29.05 8.97 -9.87
CA PHE A 270 29.33 9.67 -11.12
C PHE A 270 30.66 10.42 -11.06
N GLU A 271 31.53 10.18 -12.04
CA GLU A 271 32.80 10.87 -12.21
C GLU A 271 32.69 11.86 -13.39
N PRO A 272 32.60 13.17 -13.13
CA PRO A 272 32.39 14.16 -14.18
C PRO A 272 33.62 14.35 -15.09
N SER A 273 34.85 14.04 -14.63
CA SER A 273 36.04 14.22 -15.48
C SER A 273 36.03 13.33 -16.71
N ASP A 274 35.49 12.12 -16.57
CA ASP A 274 35.41 11.11 -17.64
C ASP A 274 33.96 10.88 -18.12
N ALA A 275 33.00 11.63 -17.58
CA ALA A 275 31.55 11.40 -17.77
C ALA A 275 31.16 9.93 -17.56
N GLU A 276 31.76 9.29 -16.55
CA GLU A 276 31.61 7.87 -16.25
C GLU A 276 30.68 7.67 -15.05
N LEU A 277 29.70 6.77 -15.20
CA LEU A 277 28.91 6.28 -14.07
C LEU A 277 29.43 4.91 -13.61
N LYS A 278 29.89 4.83 -12.37
CA LYS A 278 30.23 3.55 -11.72
C LYS A 278 28.96 3.01 -11.07
N LEU A 279 28.44 1.91 -11.61
CA LEU A 279 27.20 1.30 -11.17
C LEU A 279 27.49 -0.05 -10.48
N ARG A 280 27.05 -0.19 -9.23
CA ARG A 280 27.04 -1.48 -8.53
C ARG A 280 25.62 -1.98 -8.41
N VAL A 281 25.41 -3.23 -8.80
CA VAL A 281 24.11 -3.91 -8.77
C VAL A 281 24.19 -5.14 -7.88
N ILE A 282 23.31 -5.24 -6.89
CA ILE A 282 23.20 -6.41 -6.03
C ILE A 282 21.90 -7.12 -6.36
N VAL A 283 22.02 -8.39 -6.73
CA VAL A 283 20.91 -9.29 -7.02
C VAL A 283 20.80 -10.37 -5.94
N PRO A 284 19.64 -11.03 -5.77
CA PRO A 284 19.51 -12.14 -4.84
C PRO A 284 20.35 -13.34 -5.26
N GLY A 285 20.61 -14.24 -4.32
CA GLY A 285 21.36 -15.46 -4.56
C GLY A 285 20.60 -16.47 -5.45
N PRO A 286 21.26 -17.55 -5.86
CA PRO A 286 20.70 -18.54 -6.79
C PRO A 286 19.47 -19.30 -6.27
N GLU A 287 19.21 -19.26 -4.97
CA GLU A 287 18.03 -19.87 -4.33
C GLU A 287 16.69 -19.29 -4.83
N ILE A 288 16.70 -18.11 -5.45
CA ILE A 288 15.51 -17.50 -6.04
C ILE A 288 15.00 -18.23 -7.27
N VAL A 289 15.83 -19.04 -7.94
CA VAL A 289 15.41 -19.84 -9.09
C VAL A 289 14.75 -21.13 -8.61
N PRO A 290 13.48 -21.38 -8.95
CA PRO A 290 12.79 -22.60 -8.54
C PRO A 290 13.51 -23.86 -8.99
N GLY A 291 13.72 -24.81 -8.07
CA GLY A 291 14.29 -26.13 -8.36
C GLY A 291 13.31 -27.11 -9.01
N ALA A 292 12.02 -26.75 -9.12
CA ALA A 292 11.00 -27.55 -9.79
C ALA A 292 10.78 -27.05 -11.22
N LYS A 293 10.40 -27.96 -12.13
CA LYS A 293 9.98 -27.63 -13.51
C LYS A 293 8.48 -27.78 -13.76
N HIS A 294 7.80 -28.62 -12.97
CA HIS A 294 6.35 -28.77 -12.92
C HIS A 294 5.97 -29.52 -11.63
N TYR A 295 4.68 -29.56 -11.32
CA TYR A 295 4.12 -30.36 -10.23
C TYR A 295 3.24 -31.47 -10.80
N LYS A 296 3.22 -32.63 -10.12
CA LYS A 296 2.39 -33.77 -10.52
C LYS A 296 1.70 -34.39 -9.32
N TYR A 297 0.48 -34.85 -9.52
CA TYR A 297 -0.23 -35.64 -8.53
C TYR A 297 0.28 -37.09 -8.52
N VAL A 298 0.74 -37.56 -7.35
CA VAL A 298 1.22 -38.92 -7.13
C VAL A 298 0.12 -39.71 -6.42
N LYS A 299 -0.69 -40.43 -7.21
CA LYS A 299 -1.85 -41.19 -6.72
C LYS A 299 -1.51 -42.21 -5.61
N ALA A 300 -0.29 -42.77 -5.63
CA ALA A 300 0.12 -43.77 -4.66
C ALA A 300 0.33 -43.19 -3.24
N SER A 301 0.78 -41.94 -3.12
CA SER A 301 0.98 -41.26 -1.84
C SER A 301 -0.07 -40.18 -1.54
N ASP A 302 -0.97 -39.93 -2.49
CA ASP A 302 -1.96 -38.85 -2.46
C ASP A 302 -1.37 -37.42 -2.34
N GLU A 303 -0.15 -37.23 -2.84
CA GLU A 303 0.59 -35.98 -2.72
C GLU A 303 0.77 -35.29 -4.08
N ILE A 304 0.88 -33.96 -4.06
CA ILE A 304 1.36 -33.20 -5.21
C ILE A 304 2.85 -32.99 -5.01
N ALA A 305 3.64 -33.67 -5.84
CA ALA A 305 5.10 -33.65 -5.75
C ALA A 305 5.72 -32.79 -6.86
N PRO A 306 6.77 -32.01 -6.58
CA PRO A 306 7.53 -31.33 -7.61
C PRO A 306 8.32 -32.34 -8.45
N ALA A 307 8.34 -32.13 -9.76
CA ALA A 307 9.35 -32.72 -10.63
C ALA A 307 10.55 -31.78 -10.69
N ALA A 308 11.72 -32.27 -10.27
CA ALA A 308 12.95 -31.48 -10.23
C ALA A 308 13.36 -31.02 -11.64
N ALA A 309 13.79 -29.76 -11.72
CA ALA A 309 14.59 -29.26 -12.82
C ALA A 309 15.98 -29.90 -12.78
N THR A 310 16.58 -30.07 -13.94
CA THR A 310 17.99 -30.48 -14.06
C THR A 310 18.91 -29.38 -13.53
N GLN A 311 20.10 -29.76 -13.08
CA GLN A 311 21.11 -28.77 -12.67
C GLN A 311 21.49 -27.80 -13.79
N LYS A 312 21.41 -28.24 -15.05
CA LYS A 312 21.66 -27.39 -16.21
C LYS A 312 20.59 -26.30 -16.34
N GLU A 313 19.32 -26.66 -16.24
CA GLU A 313 18.21 -25.71 -16.31
C GLU A 313 18.30 -24.63 -15.22
N THR A 314 18.61 -24.99 -13.97
CA THR A 314 18.73 -23.99 -12.89
C THR A 314 19.96 -23.10 -13.05
N LYS A 315 21.10 -23.66 -13.45
CA LYS A 315 22.34 -22.92 -13.73
C LYS A 315 22.16 -21.92 -14.87
N ASP A 316 21.62 -22.39 -15.99
CA ASP A 316 21.43 -21.57 -17.19
C ASP A 316 20.43 -20.43 -16.90
N ARG A 317 19.37 -20.70 -16.14
CA ARG A 317 18.36 -19.68 -15.82
C ARG A 317 18.86 -18.61 -14.84
N TYR A 318 19.63 -18.97 -13.82
CA TYR A 318 20.24 -17.96 -12.95
C TYR A 318 21.30 -17.13 -13.68
N ALA A 319 22.09 -17.75 -14.57
CA ALA A 319 23.02 -17.01 -15.42
C ALA A 319 22.30 -16.04 -16.36
N LEU A 320 21.19 -16.47 -16.97
CA LEU A 320 20.36 -15.62 -17.82
C LEU A 320 19.80 -14.41 -17.05
N LEU A 321 19.26 -14.65 -15.83
CA LEU A 321 18.80 -13.58 -14.94
C LEU A 321 19.89 -12.53 -14.70
N VAL A 322 21.08 -12.97 -14.28
CA VAL A 322 22.23 -12.09 -14.01
C VAL A 322 22.59 -11.26 -15.24
N ASN A 323 22.64 -11.90 -16.42
CA ASN A 323 22.99 -11.22 -17.66
C ASN A 323 21.90 -10.22 -18.10
N ASN A 324 20.63 -10.59 -17.96
CA ASN A 324 19.49 -9.71 -18.23
C ASN A 324 19.53 -8.47 -17.36
N ILE A 325 19.74 -8.62 -16.04
CA ILE A 325 19.82 -7.48 -15.11
C ILE A 325 20.99 -6.57 -15.47
N ALA A 326 22.16 -7.12 -15.80
CA ALA A 326 23.32 -6.30 -16.18
C ALA A 326 23.03 -5.41 -17.41
N LEU A 327 22.47 -5.98 -18.48
CA LEU A 327 22.14 -5.20 -19.69
C LEU A 327 20.99 -4.22 -19.44
N ARG A 328 19.98 -4.67 -18.69
CA ARG A 328 18.84 -3.85 -18.31
C ARG A 328 19.27 -2.61 -17.52
N SER A 329 20.12 -2.76 -16.51
CA SER A 329 20.59 -1.62 -15.71
C SER A 329 21.39 -0.60 -16.54
N ILE A 330 22.17 -1.04 -17.54
CA ILE A 330 22.89 -0.14 -18.44
C ILE A 330 21.90 0.60 -19.37
N HIS A 331 20.93 -0.13 -19.91
CA HIS A 331 19.88 0.42 -20.77
C HIS A 331 19.04 1.49 -20.05
N GLU A 332 18.51 1.16 -18.87
CA GLU A 332 17.68 2.07 -18.06
C GLU A 332 18.42 3.40 -17.78
N VAL A 333 19.71 3.34 -17.46
CA VAL A 333 20.53 4.55 -17.21
C VAL A 333 20.73 5.37 -18.48
N PHE A 334 21.12 4.74 -19.59
CA PHE A 334 21.37 5.48 -20.83
C PHE A 334 20.09 6.07 -21.43
N GLU A 335 18.98 5.34 -21.38
CA GLU A 335 17.68 5.79 -21.87
C GLU A 335 17.15 6.97 -21.04
N ALA A 336 17.27 6.90 -19.72
CA ALA A 336 16.79 7.97 -18.85
C ALA A 336 17.63 9.25 -18.93
N ASP A 337 18.93 9.17 -19.22
CA ASP A 337 19.81 10.33 -19.38
C ASP A 337 19.71 10.93 -20.80
N ARG A 338 18.59 11.62 -21.05
CA ARG A 338 18.30 12.32 -22.33
C ARG A 338 19.23 13.49 -22.63
N ARG A 339 19.98 13.96 -21.63
CA ARG A 339 20.96 15.05 -21.78
C ARG A 339 22.35 14.53 -22.15
N SER A 340 22.54 13.20 -22.13
CA SER A 340 23.82 12.55 -22.37
C SER A 340 24.92 13.09 -21.46
N LEU A 341 24.62 13.28 -20.17
CA LEU A 341 25.61 13.63 -19.16
C LEU A 341 26.56 12.46 -18.87
N ILE A 342 26.07 11.23 -19.04
CA ILE A 342 26.81 9.98 -18.85
C ILE A 342 27.21 9.45 -20.23
N GLN A 343 28.52 9.38 -20.48
CA GLN A 343 29.09 8.91 -21.74
C GLN A 343 29.61 7.47 -21.63
N SER A 344 29.87 7.00 -20.41
CA SER A 344 30.25 5.60 -20.16
C SER A 344 29.72 5.10 -18.84
N ILE A 345 29.50 3.78 -18.75
CA ILE A 345 29.07 3.09 -17.55
C ILE A 345 30.06 1.96 -17.25
N SER A 346 30.59 1.95 -16.03
CA SER A 346 31.32 0.82 -15.45
C SER A 346 30.41 0.11 -14.46
N LEU A 347 29.85 -1.03 -14.88
CA LEU A 347 28.92 -1.83 -14.08
C LEU A 347 29.63 -3.01 -13.43
N GLU A 348 29.40 -3.21 -12.13
CA GLU A 348 29.70 -4.42 -11.38
C GLU A 348 28.42 -5.01 -10.77
N LEU A 349 28.07 -6.23 -11.15
CA LEU A 349 26.88 -6.93 -10.65
C LEU A 349 27.27 -8.22 -9.92
N GLY A 350 26.67 -8.45 -8.76
CA GLY A 350 26.93 -9.63 -7.94
C GLY A 350 25.86 -9.88 -6.89
N THR A 351 26.11 -10.85 -6.00
CA THR A 351 25.26 -11.12 -4.83
C THR A 351 26.06 -10.97 -3.56
N GLU A 352 25.38 -10.57 -2.48
CA GLU A 352 25.91 -10.70 -1.13
C GLU A 352 25.52 -12.07 -0.57
N THR A 353 26.43 -12.73 0.15
CA THR A 353 26.20 -14.03 0.78
C THR A 353 27.14 -14.23 1.98
N ILE A 354 27.03 -15.36 2.68
CA ILE A 354 27.94 -15.73 3.76
C ILE A 354 28.97 -16.71 3.23
N SER A 355 30.25 -16.39 3.43
CA SER A 355 31.36 -17.28 3.08
C SER A 355 31.29 -18.59 3.88
N PRO A 356 31.24 -19.77 3.22
CA PRO A 356 31.30 -21.05 3.93
C PRO A 356 32.62 -21.27 4.67
N ALA A 357 33.71 -20.63 4.20
CA ALA A 357 35.04 -20.79 4.78
C ALA A 357 35.25 -19.95 6.04
N THR A 358 34.59 -18.79 6.15
CA THR A 358 34.85 -17.81 7.23
C THR A 358 33.62 -17.45 8.06
N GLY A 359 32.41 -17.79 7.59
CA GLY A 359 31.14 -17.38 8.22
C GLY A 359 30.86 -15.88 8.12
N GLN A 360 31.68 -15.12 7.38
CA GLN A 360 31.55 -13.67 7.24
C GLN A 360 30.78 -13.30 5.97
N PRO A 361 30.06 -12.15 5.96
CA PRO A 361 29.47 -11.59 4.75
C PRO A 361 30.54 -11.35 3.69
N ILE A 362 30.26 -11.77 2.46
CA ILE A 362 31.08 -11.55 1.28
C ILE A 362 30.22 -11.06 0.12
N TYR A 363 30.84 -10.31 -0.79
CA TYR A 363 30.26 -9.97 -2.08
C TYR A 363 30.92 -10.82 -3.17
N VAL A 364 30.11 -11.44 -4.03
CA VAL A 364 30.57 -12.29 -5.12
C VAL A 364 30.22 -11.63 -6.46
N PRO A 365 31.20 -11.03 -7.16
CA PRO A 365 30.96 -10.39 -8.45
C PRO A 365 30.72 -11.42 -9.55
N PHE A 366 29.61 -11.29 -10.29
CA PHE A 366 29.25 -12.16 -11.40
C PHE A 366 29.43 -11.52 -12.77
N VAL A 367 29.28 -10.21 -12.88
CA VAL A 367 29.50 -9.45 -14.12
C VAL A 367 30.30 -8.20 -13.78
N ALA A 368 31.31 -7.90 -14.60
CA ALA A 368 31.89 -6.57 -14.68
C ALA A 368 31.99 -6.17 -16.14
N VAL A 369 31.49 -4.99 -16.49
CA VAL A 369 31.45 -4.50 -17.88
C VAL A 369 31.66 -2.99 -17.88
N ALA A 370 32.41 -2.49 -18.86
CA ALA A 370 32.49 -1.08 -19.17
C ALA A 370 31.90 -0.88 -20.57
N ALA A 371 30.92 -0.01 -20.70
CA ALA A 371 30.26 0.27 -21.97
C ALA A 371 30.22 1.78 -22.22
N SER A 372 30.63 2.23 -23.41
CA SER A 372 30.35 3.60 -23.84
C SER A 372 28.91 3.70 -24.33
N ARG A 373 28.31 4.88 -24.20
CA ARG A 373 26.97 5.18 -24.72
C ARG A 373 26.90 4.89 -26.22
N GLU A 374 27.91 5.36 -26.97
CA GLU A 374 27.96 5.23 -28.43
C GLU A 374 27.97 3.76 -28.89
N GLU A 375 28.73 2.88 -28.20
CA GLU A 375 28.77 1.46 -28.54
C GLU A 375 27.47 0.75 -28.12
N PHE A 376 26.92 1.10 -26.96
CA PHE A 376 25.74 0.44 -26.42
C PHE A 376 24.46 0.79 -27.19
N GLU A 377 24.27 2.06 -27.59
CA GLU A 377 23.09 2.51 -28.34
C GLU A 377 23.01 1.94 -29.77
N LYS A 378 24.11 1.36 -30.29
CA LYS A 378 24.12 0.63 -31.56
C LYS A 378 23.50 -0.78 -31.46
N LEU A 379 23.28 -1.28 -30.24
CA LEU A 379 22.75 -2.61 -30.00
C LEU A 379 21.21 -2.60 -30.08
N ASP A 380 20.64 -3.56 -30.81
CA ASP A 380 19.20 -3.85 -30.74
C ASP A 380 18.95 -4.89 -29.64
N LEU A 381 18.71 -4.41 -28.41
CA LEU A 381 18.48 -5.26 -27.25
C LEU A 381 17.23 -6.16 -27.37
N SER A 382 16.31 -5.88 -28.29
CA SER A 382 15.13 -6.72 -28.51
C SER A 382 15.45 -8.06 -29.18
N ALA A 383 16.61 -8.14 -29.86
CA ALA A 383 17.02 -9.28 -30.66
C ALA A 383 18.32 -9.95 -30.18
N VAL A 384 18.84 -9.58 -29.00
CA VAL A 384 20.13 -10.09 -28.53
C VAL A 384 20.03 -11.37 -27.69
N VAL A 385 21.15 -12.10 -27.65
CA VAL A 385 21.43 -13.10 -26.61
C VAL A 385 22.26 -12.42 -25.51
N PRO A 386 21.74 -12.25 -24.27
CA PRO A 386 22.37 -11.43 -23.24
C PRO A 386 23.84 -11.74 -22.96
N LEU A 387 24.19 -13.03 -22.87
CA LEU A 387 25.58 -13.46 -22.67
C LEU A 387 26.49 -13.03 -23.82
N ALA A 388 26.05 -13.23 -25.07
CA ALA A 388 26.83 -12.87 -26.25
C ALA A 388 27.03 -11.35 -26.34
N THR A 389 26.02 -10.56 -25.94
CA THR A 389 26.15 -9.10 -25.85
C THR A 389 27.18 -8.67 -24.82
N LEU A 390 27.15 -9.27 -23.62
CA LEU A 390 28.15 -8.99 -22.59
C LEU A 390 29.56 -9.38 -23.07
N GLU A 391 29.72 -10.51 -23.75
CA GLU A 391 30.99 -10.92 -24.35
C GLU A 391 31.44 -9.95 -25.45
N HIS A 392 30.51 -9.46 -26.29
CA HIS A 392 30.78 -8.45 -27.31
C HIS A 392 31.28 -7.13 -26.71
N LEU A 393 30.66 -6.69 -25.61
CA LEU A 393 31.07 -5.53 -24.82
C LEU A 393 32.38 -5.76 -24.03
N GLY A 394 32.98 -6.95 -24.12
CA GLY A 394 34.22 -7.27 -23.41
C GLY A 394 34.04 -7.38 -21.89
N ALA A 395 32.84 -7.77 -21.44
CA ALA A 395 32.55 -8.02 -20.04
C ALA A 395 33.32 -9.22 -19.49
N ALA A 396 33.72 -9.15 -18.22
CA ALA A 396 34.06 -10.32 -17.45
C ALA A 396 32.77 -10.93 -16.88
N VAL A 397 32.44 -12.17 -17.28
CA VAL A 397 31.22 -12.86 -16.87
C VAL A 397 31.58 -14.14 -16.11
N SER A 398 30.87 -14.42 -15.00
CA SER A 398 31.07 -15.64 -14.23
C SER A 398 30.68 -16.86 -15.05
N LYS A 399 31.54 -17.88 -15.04
CA LYS A 399 31.26 -19.17 -15.68
C LYS A 399 30.20 -20.00 -14.93
N ASN A 400 29.91 -19.65 -13.67
CA ASN A 400 28.96 -20.38 -12.83
C ASN A 400 28.44 -19.49 -11.68
N PRO A 401 27.60 -18.47 -11.99
CA PRO A 401 27.03 -17.60 -10.95
C PRO A 401 26.14 -18.40 -9.98
N HIS A 402 25.47 -19.46 -10.45
CA HIS A 402 24.67 -20.34 -9.59
C HIS A 402 25.51 -21.09 -8.55
N GLY A 403 26.78 -21.39 -8.86
CA GLY A 403 27.73 -21.96 -7.91
C GLY A 403 28.50 -20.92 -7.13
N LEU A 404 28.08 -19.64 -7.14
CA LEU A 404 28.75 -18.53 -6.48
C LEU A 404 30.22 -18.39 -6.88
N THR A 405 30.54 -18.71 -8.14
CA THR A 405 31.89 -18.54 -8.68
C THR A 405 32.07 -17.07 -9.09
N PRO A 406 33.05 -16.33 -8.55
CA PRO A 406 33.26 -14.95 -8.95
C PRO A 406 33.88 -14.86 -10.35
N ILE A 407 33.78 -13.69 -10.98
CA ILE A 407 34.59 -13.34 -12.17
C ILE A 407 36.09 -13.41 -11.84
N THR A 408 36.92 -13.75 -12.84
CA THR A 408 38.38 -13.74 -12.69
C THR A 408 38.91 -12.33 -12.98
N ALA A 409 39.73 -11.78 -12.10
CA ALA A 409 40.30 -10.45 -12.24
C ALA A 409 41.17 -10.34 -13.52
N GLY A 410 40.82 -9.43 -14.44
CA GLY A 410 41.62 -9.12 -15.63
C GLY A 410 40.89 -9.07 -16.98
N GLY A 411 39.57 -9.29 -17.03
CA GLY A 411 38.83 -9.44 -18.29
C GLY A 411 38.16 -8.19 -18.87
N VAL A 412 37.99 -7.10 -18.09
CA VAL A 412 37.18 -5.95 -18.53
C VAL A 412 38.02 -5.03 -19.41
N ARG A 413 37.61 -4.87 -20.68
CA ARG A 413 38.17 -3.82 -21.54
C ARG A 413 37.62 -2.48 -21.07
N ARG A 414 38.47 -1.45 -20.97
CA ARG A 414 37.99 -0.09 -20.73
C ARG A 414 37.13 0.34 -21.92
N ALA A 415 35.98 0.96 -21.64
CA ALA A 415 35.25 1.71 -22.64
C ALA A 415 36.21 2.73 -23.26
N ARG A 416 36.33 2.73 -24.60
CA ARG A 416 37.19 3.67 -25.32
C ARG A 416 36.42 4.90 -25.76
#